data_AF-A0AAV2DAR4-F1
#
_entry.id   AF-A0AAV2DAR4-F1
#
_cell.length_a   1.000
_cell.length_b   1.000
_cell.length_c   1.000
_cell.angle_alpha   90.00
_cell.angle_beta   90.00
_cell.angle_gamma   90.00
#
_symmetry.space_group_name_H-M   'P 1'
#
loop_
_entity.id
_entity.type
_entity.pdbx_description
1 polymer ?
#
loop_
_entity_poly.entity_id
_entity_poly.type
_entity_poly.pdbx_seq_one_letter_code
_entity_poly.pdbx_strand_id
1 'polypeptide(L)'
;MTAPVLVPEVPAAEIPKISLAQLNDFKSNEAQSDKLFSVEGKVTQVRPNWCYMGCVACPRKVEEDLDEYFCGHCKTTSSIAKAKYRVKFQLEDNTGEADFAILEHEGLRFFGIMADELFQSNQRNKEPLPPQIHQIVNMTLKLTVKLTQFNIMNPQTEISVVSIDHHPLKQLNKDPCSKDLGGATSDGQKIEVALDCEADNGK
;
A
#
# COMPACT_ATOMS: atom_id res chain seq x y z
N MET A 1 -34.06 45.04 1.63
CA MET A 1 -33.93 43.57 1.49
C MET A 1 -32.75 43.34 0.56
N THR A 2 -31.58 43.05 1.13
CA THR A 2 -30.33 42.93 0.37
C THR A 2 -30.26 41.52 -0.21
N ALA A 3 -30.08 41.41 -1.53
CA ALA A 3 -29.91 40.12 -2.18
C ALA A 3 -28.64 39.41 -1.63
N PRO A 4 -28.67 38.10 -1.40
CA PRO A 4 -27.49 37.37 -0.98
C PRO A 4 -26.45 37.42 -2.11
N VAL A 5 -25.23 37.82 -1.74
CA VAL A 5 -24.07 37.76 -2.62
C VAL A 5 -23.79 36.29 -2.92
N LEU A 6 -23.95 35.89 -4.18
CA LEU A 6 -23.48 34.59 -4.67
C LEU A 6 -21.96 34.57 -4.51
N VAL A 7 -21.47 33.80 -3.54
CA VAL A 7 -20.05 33.47 -3.44
C VAL A 7 -19.74 32.62 -4.68
N PRO A 8 -18.76 32.99 -5.52
CA PRO A 8 -18.35 32.11 -6.61
C PRO A 8 -17.86 30.81 -5.99
N GLU A 9 -18.53 29.70 -6.33
CA GLU A 9 -18.07 28.36 -6.00
C GLU A 9 -16.67 28.20 -6.64
N VAL A 10 -15.64 28.18 -5.81
CA VAL A 10 -14.28 27.86 -6.25
C VAL A 10 -14.35 26.43 -6.78
N PRO A 11 -14.12 26.17 -8.09
CA PRO A 11 -14.18 24.82 -8.60
C PRO A 11 -13.12 23.99 -7.87
N ALA A 12 -13.56 22.87 -7.30
CA ALA A 12 -12.67 21.90 -6.66
C ALA A 12 -11.53 21.58 -7.64
N ALA A 13 -10.29 21.84 -7.23
CA ALA A 13 -9.14 21.65 -8.11
C ALA A 13 -9.12 20.21 -8.65
N GLU A 14 -9.32 20.03 -9.95
CA GLU A 14 -9.22 18.73 -10.60
C GLU A 14 -7.76 18.24 -10.54
N ILE A 15 -7.58 16.97 -10.15
CA ILE A 15 -6.25 16.36 -10.06
C ILE A 15 -5.71 16.13 -11.49
N PRO A 16 -4.56 16.72 -11.86
CA PRO A 16 -4.05 16.64 -13.22
C PRO A 16 -3.66 15.20 -13.59
N LYS A 17 -4.12 14.73 -14.76
CA LYS A 17 -3.67 13.46 -15.37
C LYS A 17 -2.35 13.68 -16.11
N ILE A 18 -1.37 12.84 -15.85
CA ILE A 18 -0.05 12.86 -16.50
C ILE A 18 0.41 11.44 -16.88
N SER A 19 1.37 11.33 -17.78
CA SER A 19 2.02 10.05 -18.12
C SER A 19 3.11 9.67 -17.11
N LEU A 20 3.56 8.41 -17.14
CA LEU A 20 4.66 7.96 -16.27
C LEU A 20 5.99 8.66 -16.59
N ALA A 21 6.28 8.94 -17.87
CA ALA A 21 7.45 9.75 -18.24
C ALA A 21 7.39 11.17 -17.64
N GLN A 22 6.23 11.84 -17.72
CA GLN A 22 6.05 13.16 -17.12
C GLN A 22 6.19 13.11 -15.59
N LEU A 23 5.68 12.06 -14.94
CA LEU A 23 5.84 11.86 -13.50
C LEU A 23 7.33 11.75 -13.12
N ASN A 24 8.11 11.01 -13.92
CA ASN A 24 9.54 10.86 -13.71
C ASN A 24 10.29 12.18 -13.92
N ASP A 25 9.92 12.98 -14.92
CA ASP A 25 10.48 14.32 -15.13
C ASP A 25 10.23 15.24 -13.92
N PHE A 26 9.02 15.18 -13.33
CA PHE A 26 8.71 15.93 -12.10
C PHE A 26 9.51 15.43 -10.91
N LYS A 27 9.73 14.11 -10.78
CA LYS A 27 10.52 13.52 -9.71
C LYS A 27 11.99 13.95 -9.78
N SER A 28 12.49 14.26 -10.97
CA SER A 28 13.83 14.82 -11.18
C SER A 28 13.91 16.34 -11.00
N ASN A 29 12.80 17.03 -10.76
CA ASN A 29 12.75 18.50 -10.64
C ASN A 29 12.46 18.95 -9.20
N GLU A 30 13.46 19.57 -8.56
CA GLU A 30 13.42 20.00 -7.14
C GLU A 30 12.38 21.09 -6.81
N ALA A 31 11.75 21.71 -7.80
CA ALA A 31 10.90 22.89 -7.58
C ALA A 31 9.42 22.61 -7.25
N GLN A 32 8.96 21.34 -7.25
CA GLN A 32 7.53 21.01 -7.07
C GLN A 32 7.30 19.91 -6.03
N SER A 33 7.30 20.27 -4.74
CA SER A 33 6.93 19.36 -3.66
C SER A 33 5.42 19.36 -3.39
N ASP A 34 4.88 18.21 -2.99
CA ASP A 34 3.52 18.05 -2.41
C ASP A 34 2.36 18.32 -3.38
N LYS A 35 2.43 17.69 -4.56
CA LYS A 35 1.37 17.74 -5.57
C LYS A 35 0.73 16.37 -5.80
N LEU A 36 -0.58 16.38 -6.04
CA LEU A 36 -1.35 15.21 -6.46
C LEU A 36 -1.38 15.10 -7.97
N PHE A 37 -1.23 13.88 -8.47
CA PHE A 37 -1.34 13.54 -9.87
C PHE A 37 -2.19 12.30 -10.07
N SER A 38 -2.83 12.21 -11.23
CA SER A 38 -3.56 11.03 -11.69
C SER A 38 -2.72 10.33 -12.76
N VAL A 39 -2.42 9.05 -12.56
CA VAL A 39 -1.67 8.21 -13.49
C VAL A 39 -2.43 6.93 -13.78
N GLU A 40 -2.19 6.33 -14.93
CA GLU A 40 -2.85 5.10 -15.36
C GLU A 40 -1.84 4.21 -16.08
N GLY A 41 -1.79 2.94 -15.72
CA GLY A 41 -0.83 2.01 -16.31
C GLY A 41 -1.15 0.57 -15.95
N LYS A 42 -0.48 -0.36 -16.64
CA LYS A 42 -0.58 -1.79 -16.39
C LYS A 42 0.44 -2.19 -15.32
N VAL A 43 0.02 -2.97 -14.33
CA VAL A 43 0.93 -3.55 -13.35
C VAL A 43 1.78 -4.64 -14.01
N THR A 44 3.09 -4.44 -14.05
CA THR A 44 4.06 -5.38 -14.64
C THR A 44 4.68 -6.29 -13.59
N GLN A 45 4.96 -5.74 -12.40
CA GLN A 45 5.64 -6.46 -11.32
C GLN A 45 5.11 -6.03 -9.95
N VAL A 46 5.04 -6.99 -9.02
CA VAL A 46 4.82 -6.74 -7.58
C VAL A 46 5.99 -7.34 -6.80
N ARG A 47 6.53 -6.61 -5.83
CA ARG A 47 7.65 -7.06 -5.00
C ARG A 47 7.16 -7.98 -3.88
N PRO A 48 7.89 -9.06 -3.52
CA PRO A 48 7.47 -10.03 -2.51
C PRO A 48 7.45 -9.46 -1.08
N ASN A 49 8.19 -8.39 -0.79
CA ASN A 49 8.22 -7.76 0.53
C ASN A 49 7.02 -6.81 0.71
N TRP A 50 5.82 -7.37 0.73
CA TRP A 50 4.55 -6.64 0.62
C TRP A 50 4.03 -6.03 1.93
N CYS A 51 4.66 -6.37 3.06
CA CYS A 51 4.33 -5.84 4.38
C CYS A 51 5.57 -5.56 5.23
N TYR A 52 5.37 -4.85 6.35
CA TYR A 52 6.36 -4.64 7.39
C TYR A 52 5.69 -4.72 8.77
N MET A 53 6.48 -5.04 9.80
CA MET A 53 6.00 -4.99 11.19
C MET A 53 5.89 -3.54 11.65
N GLY A 54 4.69 -3.15 12.09
CA GLY A 54 4.39 -1.80 12.50
C GLY A 54 3.68 -1.72 13.85
N CYS A 55 3.64 -0.49 14.36
CA CYS A 55 3.06 -0.18 15.67
C CYS A 55 1.57 -0.52 15.71
N VAL A 56 1.10 -1.01 16.86
CA VAL A 56 -0.32 -1.30 17.10
C VAL A 56 -1.21 -0.06 17.04
N ALA A 57 -0.67 1.12 17.35
CA ALA A 57 -1.42 2.38 17.49
C ALA A 57 -1.23 3.36 16.32
N CYS A 58 -0.19 3.20 15.49
CA CYS A 58 0.11 4.13 14.40
C CYS A 58 0.68 3.38 13.17
N PRO A 59 0.77 4.00 11.99
CA PRO A 59 1.24 3.33 10.77
C PRO A 59 2.77 3.25 10.67
N ARG A 60 3.54 3.55 11.72
CA ARG A 60 5.00 3.55 11.63
C ARG A 60 5.57 2.14 11.83
N LYS A 61 6.66 1.86 11.12
CA LYS A 61 7.50 0.68 11.35
C LYS A 61 8.03 0.71 12.79
N VAL A 62 8.11 -0.45 13.41
CA VAL A 62 8.74 -0.65 14.72
C VAL A 62 10.16 -1.17 14.53
N GLU A 63 11.01 -0.85 15.51
CA GLU A 63 12.33 -1.47 15.68
C GLU A 63 12.16 -2.66 16.61
N GLU A 64 12.75 -3.79 16.25
CA GLU A 64 12.76 -4.99 17.07
C GLU A 64 13.98 -4.93 18.01
N ASP A 65 13.72 -5.07 19.31
CA ASP A 65 14.74 -5.09 20.36
C ASP A 65 14.46 -6.28 21.28
N LEU A 66 15.27 -7.32 21.15
CA LEU A 66 15.11 -8.62 21.81
C LEU A 66 13.72 -9.23 21.56
N ASP A 67 12.83 -9.18 22.55
CA ASP A 67 11.47 -9.73 22.52
C ASP A 67 10.39 -8.64 22.47
N GLU A 68 10.79 -7.40 22.24
CA GLU A 68 9.88 -6.25 22.22
C GLU A 68 10.02 -5.42 20.94
N TYR A 69 8.97 -4.66 20.65
CA TYR A 69 8.86 -3.77 19.51
C TYR A 69 8.77 -2.32 19.97
N PHE A 70 9.77 -1.52 19.61
CA PHE A 70 9.80 -0.09 19.92
C PHE A 70 9.26 0.74 18.75
N CYS A 71 8.31 1.62 19.05
CA CYS A 71 7.82 2.60 18.09
C CYS A 71 8.52 3.95 18.31
N GLY A 72 9.45 4.32 17.42
CA GLY A 72 10.16 5.59 17.50
C GLY A 72 9.27 6.84 17.40
N HIS A 73 8.05 6.72 16.88
CA HIS A 73 7.08 7.83 16.79
C HIS A 73 6.20 7.96 18.04
N CYS A 74 5.61 6.86 18.51
CA CYS A 74 4.79 6.85 19.72
C CYS A 74 5.63 6.91 20.99
N LYS A 75 6.93 6.60 20.90
CA LYS A 75 7.85 6.44 22.04
C LYS A 75 7.34 5.40 23.05
N THR A 76 6.80 4.30 22.53
CA THR A 76 6.23 3.20 23.31
C THR A 76 6.81 1.87 22.86
N THR A 77 7.00 0.98 23.82
CA THR A 77 7.41 -0.41 23.60
C THR A 77 6.22 -1.35 23.78
N SER A 78 6.18 -2.45 23.01
CA SER A 78 5.14 -3.46 23.11
C SER A 78 5.69 -4.85 22.77
N SER A 79 5.19 -5.89 23.42
CA SER A 79 5.50 -7.28 23.07
C SER A 79 4.83 -7.75 21.77
N ILE A 80 4.00 -6.90 21.15
CA ILE A 80 3.30 -7.22 19.90
C ILE A 80 3.50 -6.13 18.85
N ALA A 81 3.62 -6.57 17.60
CA ALA A 81 3.56 -5.74 16.42
C ALA A 81 2.54 -6.33 15.42
N LYS A 82 2.05 -5.51 14.50
CA LYS A 82 1.10 -5.93 13.47
C LYS A 82 1.71 -5.76 12.10
N ALA A 83 1.46 -6.70 11.19
CA ALA A 83 1.83 -6.50 9.80
C ALA A 83 1.00 -5.35 9.20
N LYS A 84 1.65 -4.50 8.41
CA LYS A 84 1.04 -3.38 7.69
C LYS A 84 1.42 -3.41 6.22
N TYR A 85 0.49 -3.04 5.34
CA TYR A 85 0.74 -3.01 3.89
C TYR A 85 1.86 -2.03 3.54
N ARG A 86 2.77 -2.51 2.70
CA ARG A 86 3.67 -1.75 1.83
C ARG A 86 3.83 -2.53 0.53
N VAL A 87 2.75 -2.66 -0.21
CA VAL A 87 2.75 -3.39 -1.49
C VAL A 87 3.47 -2.53 -2.51
N LYS A 88 4.70 -2.90 -2.86
CA LYS A 88 5.50 -2.21 -3.88
C LYS A 88 5.27 -2.85 -5.24
N PHE A 89 5.00 -2.05 -6.25
CA PHE A 89 4.70 -2.53 -7.59
C PHE A 89 5.11 -1.50 -8.64
N GLN A 90 5.32 -1.99 -9.86
CA GLN A 90 5.68 -1.18 -11.01
C GLN A 90 4.46 -1.06 -11.94
N LEU A 91 4.20 0.16 -12.41
CA LEU A 91 3.30 0.39 -13.54
C LEU A 91 4.11 0.66 -14.80
N GLU A 92 3.57 0.23 -15.94
CA GLU A 92 4.02 0.57 -17.28
C GLU A 92 2.88 1.23 -18.06
N ASP A 93 3.19 2.32 -18.77
CA ASP A 93 2.36 2.92 -19.80
C ASP A 93 3.13 3.02 -21.11
N ASN A 94 2.56 3.64 -22.14
CA ASN A 94 3.22 3.79 -23.44
C ASN A 94 4.41 4.78 -23.43
N THR A 95 4.69 5.45 -22.31
CA THR A 95 5.73 6.45 -22.15
C THR A 95 6.88 6.00 -21.25
N GLY A 96 6.65 5.02 -20.37
CA GLY A 96 7.70 4.45 -19.54
C GLY A 96 7.15 3.65 -18.36
N GLU A 97 7.96 3.55 -17.31
CA GLU A 97 7.67 2.80 -16.09
C GLU A 97 7.92 3.65 -14.84
N ALA A 98 7.23 3.33 -13.74
CA ALA A 98 7.46 3.94 -12.43
C ALA A 98 7.03 3.02 -11.28
N ASP A 99 7.70 3.18 -10.13
CA ASP A 99 7.47 2.39 -8.91
C ASP A 99 6.54 3.10 -7.92
N PHE A 100 5.59 2.34 -7.40
CA PHE A 100 4.54 2.80 -6.47
C PHE A 100 4.44 1.91 -5.24
N ALA A 101 3.86 2.46 -4.16
CA ALA A 101 3.57 1.72 -2.95
C ALA A 101 2.14 1.97 -2.46
N ILE A 102 1.39 0.88 -2.22
CA ILE A 102 0.12 0.90 -1.49
C ILE A 102 0.40 0.71 -0.01
N LEU A 103 0.01 1.68 0.80
CA LEU A 103 0.17 1.66 2.26
C LEU A 103 -1.11 1.22 2.96
N GLU A 104 -1.02 0.92 4.26
CA GLU A 104 -2.08 0.32 5.08
C GLU A 104 -3.50 0.81 4.80
N HIS A 105 -3.73 2.13 4.86
CA HIS A 105 -5.08 2.68 4.68
C HIS A 105 -5.67 2.34 3.30
N GLU A 106 -4.89 2.52 2.23
CA GLU A 106 -5.37 2.24 0.89
C GLU A 106 -5.35 0.75 0.57
N GLY A 107 -4.41 0.00 1.13
CA GLY A 107 -4.34 -1.46 1.01
C GLY A 107 -5.55 -2.14 1.60
N LEU A 108 -5.99 -1.74 2.81
CA LEU A 108 -7.24 -2.24 3.39
C LEU A 108 -8.44 -1.95 2.49
N ARG A 109 -8.56 -0.72 1.99
CA ARG A 109 -9.67 -0.33 1.11
C ARG A 109 -9.69 -1.11 -0.21
N PHE A 110 -8.52 -1.42 -0.74
CA PHE A 110 -8.36 -2.04 -2.06
C PHE A 110 -8.40 -3.57 -2.02
N PHE A 111 -7.76 -4.21 -1.04
CA PHE A 111 -7.74 -5.65 -0.89
C PHE A 111 -8.91 -6.18 -0.04
N GLY A 112 -9.58 -5.31 0.72
CA GLY A 112 -10.74 -5.66 1.54
C GLY A 112 -10.42 -6.47 2.80
N ILE A 113 -9.14 -6.59 3.15
CA ILE A 113 -8.65 -7.34 4.31
C ILE A 113 -7.48 -6.59 4.95
N MET A 114 -7.38 -6.65 6.29
CA MET A 114 -6.25 -6.07 7.03
C MET A 114 -4.94 -6.78 6.67
N ALA A 115 -3.83 -6.05 6.58
CA ALA A 115 -2.52 -6.66 6.28
C ALA A 115 -2.13 -7.73 7.30
N ASP A 116 -2.39 -7.49 8.58
CA ASP A 116 -2.11 -8.41 9.68
C ASP A 116 -2.87 -9.74 9.54
N GLU A 117 -4.16 -9.67 9.19
CA GLU A 117 -4.99 -10.84 8.96
C GLU A 117 -4.51 -11.62 7.71
N LEU A 118 -4.22 -10.89 6.63
CA LEU A 118 -3.68 -11.49 5.41
C LEU A 118 -2.32 -12.16 5.66
N PHE A 119 -1.45 -11.54 6.44
CA PHE A 119 -0.13 -12.03 6.78
C PHE A 119 -0.20 -13.35 7.55
N GLN A 120 -1.03 -13.42 8.58
CA GLN A 120 -1.28 -14.65 9.35
C GLN A 120 -1.86 -15.76 8.47
N SER A 121 -2.76 -15.42 7.53
CA SER A 121 -3.29 -16.39 6.58
C SER A 121 -2.21 -16.91 5.62
N ASN A 122 -1.30 -16.04 5.19
CA ASN A 122 -0.25 -16.35 4.22
C ASN A 122 0.91 -17.14 4.83
N GLN A 123 1.21 -16.98 6.12
CA GLN A 123 2.24 -17.79 6.81
C GLN A 123 1.95 -19.29 6.74
N ARG A 124 0.67 -19.68 6.73
CA ARG A 124 0.27 -21.09 6.56
C ARG A 124 0.53 -21.60 5.15
N ASN A 125 0.37 -20.73 4.15
CA ASN A 125 0.54 -21.08 2.74
C ASN A 125 2.01 -20.96 2.28
N LYS A 126 2.85 -20.20 3.00
CA LYS A 126 4.27 -19.95 2.70
C LYS A 126 4.52 -19.38 1.29
N GLU A 127 3.52 -18.70 0.73
CA GLU A 127 3.63 -18.03 -0.56
C GLU A 127 4.41 -16.71 -0.41
N PRO A 128 5.29 -16.35 -1.36
CA PRO A 128 6.00 -15.07 -1.32
C PRO A 128 5.05 -13.88 -1.48
N LEU A 129 3.96 -14.07 -2.21
CA LEU A 129 2.90 -13.07 -2.40
C LEU A 129 1.54 -13.74 -2.15
N PRO A 130 0.72 -13.19 -1.24
CA PRO A 130 -0.64 -13.67 -1.05
C PRO A 130 -1.44 -13.56 -2.36
N PRO A 131 -2.34 -14.52 -2.67
CA PRO A 131 -3.17 -14.50 -3.87
C PRO A 131 -3.94 -13.18 -4.07
N GLN A 132 -4.39 -12.57 -2.96
CA GLN A 132 -5.10 -11.30 -2.91
C GLN A 132 -4.28 -10.13 -3.45
N ILE A 133 -2.95 -10.19 -3.31
CA ILE A 133 -2.02 -9.20 -3.86
C ILE A 133 -1.57 -9.63 -5.25
N HIS A 134 -1.25 -10.91 -5.45
CA HIS A 134 -0.76 -11.42 -6.73
C HIS A 134 -1.73 -11.17 -7.90
N GLN A 135 -3.04 -11.21 -7.65
CA GLN A 135 -4.07 -10.96 -8.67
C GLN A 135 -3.99 -9.58 -9.35
N ILE A 136 -3.29 -8.60 -8.77
CA ILE A 136 -3.18 -7.25 -9.37
C ILE A 136 -2.20 -7.22 -10.56
N VAL A 137 -1.33 -8.23 -10.67
CA VAL A 137 -0.39 -8.34 -11.80
C VAL A 137 -1.19 -8.43 -13.10
N ASN A 138 -0.74 -7.70 -14.11
CA ASN A 138 -1.42 -7.51 -15.40
C ASN A 138 -2.73 -6.72 -15.37
N MET A 139 -3.19 -6.21 -14.23
CA MET A 139 -4.32 -5.28 -14.21
C MET A 139 -3.89 -3.87 -14.62
N THR A 140 -4.76 -3.17 -15.35
CA THR A 140 -4.62 -1.72 -15.55
C THR A 140 -5.21 -1.01 -14.34
N LEU A 141 -4.41 -0.20 -13.67
CA LEU A 141 -4.82 0.59 -12.52
C LEU A 141 -4.74 2.08 -12.85
N LYS A 142 -5.74 2.82 -12.38
CA LYS A 142 -5.73 4.28 -12.35
C LYS A 142 -5.53 4.74 -10.92
N LEU A 143 -4.45 5.48 -10.68
CA LEU A 143 -3.98 5.86 -9.35
C LEU A 143 -4.02 7.38 -9.19
N THR A 144 -4.47 7.84 -8.03
CA THR A 144 -4.08 9.15 -7.52
C THR A 144 -2.84 8.98 -6.65
N VAL A 145 -1.79 9.74 -6.93
CA VAL A 145 -0.49 9.62 -6.27
C VAL A 145 -0.04 10.97 -5.71
N LYS A 146 0.69 10.95 -4.59
CA LYS A 146 1.28 12.16 -4.01
C LYS A 146 2.78 12.14 -4.26
N LEU A 147 3.28 13.09 -5.05
CA LEU A 147 4.72 13.32 -5.19
C LEU A 147 5.17 14.29 -4.09
N THR A 148 6.06 13.82 -3.21
CA THR A 148 6.56 14.60 -2.07
C THR A 148 8.01 15.02 -2.27
N GLN A 149 8.50 16.00 -1.48
CA GLN A 149 9.92 16.37 -1.46
C GLN A 149 10.82 15.16 -1.20
N PHE A 150 10.38 14.21 -0.37
CA PHE A 150 11.13 12.99 -0.09
C PHE A 150 11.36 12.17 -1.36
N ASN A 151 10.35 12.08 -2.24
CA ASN A 151 10.48 11.35 -3.50
C ASN A 151 11.41 12.03 -4.50
N ILE A 152 11.53 13.36 -4.43
CA ILE A 152 12.44 14.14 -5.27
C ILE A 152 13.89 14.01 -4.78
N MET A 153 14.10 14.15 -3.47
CA MET A 153 15.41 13.96 -2.83
C MET A 153 15.90 12.51 -2.94
N ASN A 154 14.98 11.56 -3.09
CA ASN A 154 15.29 10.13 -3.20
C ASN A 154 14.57 9.54 -4.43
N PRO A 155 15.07 9.79 -5.65
CA PRO A 155 14.38 9.38 -6.89
C PRO A 155 14.15 7.87 -7.03
N GLN A 156 14.88 7.05 -6.27
CA GLN A 156 14.74 5.58 -6.24
C GLN A 156 13.57 5.11 -5.35
N THR A 157 12.91 6.01 -4.61
CA THR A 157 11.84 5.64 -3.67
C THR A 157 10.51 5.45 -4.36
N GLU A 158 9.67 4.57 -3.81
CA GLU A 158 8.34 4.33 -4.33
C GLU A 158 7.41 5.54 -4.08
N ILE A 159 6.59 5.90 -5.06
CA ILE A 159 5.59 6.96 -4.89
C ILE A 159 4.37 6.38 -4.17
N SER A 160 3.92 7.04 -3.10
CA SER A 160 2.79 6.56 -2.32
C SER A 160 1.47 6.77 -3.06
N VAL A 161 0.68 5.70 -3.14
CA VAL A 161 -0.67 5.73 -3.69
C VAL A 161 -1.63 6.34 -2.66
N VAL A 162 -2.38 7.36 -3.08
CA VAL A 162 -3.41 8.02 -2.27
C VAL A 162 -4.76 7.37 -2.48
N SER A 163 -5.12 7.07 -3.73
CA SER A 163 -6.33 6.32 -4.05
C SER A 163 -6.16 5.48 -5.30
N ILE A 164 -6.88 4.36 -5.36
CA ILE A 164 -7.03 3.56 -6.56
C ILE A 164 -8.46 3.75 -7.09
N ASP A 165 -8.58 4.28 -8.30
CA ASP A 165 -9.87 4.51 -8.94
C ASP A 165 -10.46 3.18 -9.42
N HIS A 166 -11.77 3.00 -9.25
CA HIS A 166 -12.55 1.80 -9.64
C HIS A 166 -11.96 0.48 -9.12
N HIS A 167 -12.54 -0.06 -8.04
CA HIS A 167 -12.10 -1.30 -7.42
C HIS A 167 -12.33 -2.53 -8.34
N PRO A 168 -11.31 -3.04 -9.04
CA PRO A 168 -11.50 -4.16 -9.97
C PRO A 168 -11.82 -5.43 -9.18
N LEU A 169 -11.22 -5.55 -7.98
CA LEU A 169 -11.36 -6.70 -7.09
C LEU A 169 -12.76 -6.82 -6.43
N LYS A 170 -13.59 -5.76 -6.45
CA LYS A 170 -14.99 -5.83 -5.96
C LYS A 170 -15.91 -6.58 -6.92
N GLN A 171 -15.52 -6.75 -8.17
CA GLN A 171 -16.31 -7.43 -9.18
C GLN A 171 -16.04 -8.94 -9.23
N LEU A 172 -14.91 -9.42 -8.69
CA LEU A 172 -14.60 -10.86 -8.65
C LEU A 172 -15.35 -11.64 -7.55
N ASN A 173 -15.85 -10.98 -6.51
CA ASN A 173 -16.47 -11.66 -5.36
C ASN A 173 -18.00 -11.83 -5.48
N LYS A 174 -18.56 -11.89 -6.69
CA LYS A 174 -20.02 -11.99 -6.92
C LYS A 174 -20.51 -13.33 -7.48
N ASP A 175 -19.72 -14.39 -7.42
CA ASP A 175 -20.20 -15.73 -7.76
C ASP A 175 -20.48 -16.55 -6.48
N PRO A 176 -21.75 -16.83 -6.14
CA PRO A 176 -22.10 -17.76 -5.08
C PRO A 176 -22.32 -19.16 -5.65
N CYS A 177 -21.35 -20.06 -5.48
CA CYS A 177 -21.57 -21.51 -5.65
C CYS A 177 -20.40 -22.29 -5.04
N SER A 178 -20.51 -23.32 -4.20
CA SER A 178 -21.57 -23.89 -3.36
C SER A 178 -20.86 -24.83 -2.37
N LYS A 179 -21.31 -24.80 -1.11
CA LYS A 179 -21.51 -25.89 -0.14
C LYS A 179 -20.55 -27.11 -0.05
N ASP A 180 -20.21 -27.33 1.23
CA ASP A 180 -20.03 -28.60 1.97
C ASP A 180 -18.69 -29.33 1.99
N LEU A 181 -18.12 -29.37 3.20
CA LEU A 181 -17.51 -30.48 3.99
C LEU A 181 -16.54 -29.79 4.98
N GLY A 182 -16.57 -29.88 6.31
CA GLY A 182 -17.16 -30.82 7.25
C GLY A 182 -16.11 -31.14 8.34
N GLY A 183 -16.21 -30.52 9.52
CA GLY A 183 -15.85 -31.11 10.84
C GLY A 183 -14.40 -31.07 11.40
N ALA A 184 -14.27 -30.45 12.58
CA ALA A 184 -13.45 -30.80 13.78
C ALA A 184 -11.90 -30.84 13.69
N THR A 185 -11.07 -30.55 14.71
CA THR A 185 -11.13 -30.12 16.12
C THR A 185 -9.73 -29.60 16.53
N SER A 186 -9.66 -28.96 17.69
CA SER A 186 -8.49 -28.44 18.44
C SER A 186 -7.19 -29.23 18.37
N ASP A 187 -6.06 -28.53 18.37
CA ASP A 187 -5.10 -28.60 19.49
C ASP A 187 -4.07 -27.45 19.42
N GLY A 188 -3.69 -26.95 20.59
CA GLY A 188 -2.77 -25.85 20.74
C GLY A 188 -1.33 -26.31 20.65
N GLN A 189 -0.51 -25.61 19.87
CA GLN A 189 0.93 -25.65 20.04
C GLN A 189 1.56 -24.30 19.70
N LYS A 190 2.25 -23.74 20.70
CA LYS A 190 3.13 -22.58 20.60
C LYS A 190 4.21 -22.90 19.57
N ILE A 191 4.26 -22.12 18.49
CA ILE A 191 5.35 -22.20 17.50
C ILE A 191 6.18 -20.93 17.66
N GLU A 192 7.33 -21.05 18.31
CA GLU A 192 8.42 -20.09 18.17
C GLU A 192 8.99 -20.27 16.77
N VAL A 193 8.90 -19.23 15.95
CA VAL A 193 9.60 -19.16 14.67
C VAL A 193 10.22 -17.78 14.55
N ALA A 194 11.54 -17.74 14.74
CA ALA A 194 12.40 -16.63 14.38
C ALA A 194 12.16 -16.27 12.91
N LEU A 195 11.88 -14.99 12.66
CA LEU A 195 11.89 -14.41 11.33
C LEU A 195 12.82 -13.20 11.37
N ASP A 196 14.09 -13.45 11.05
CA ASP A 196 15.06 -12.39 10.78
C ASP A 196 14.56 -11.59 9.57
N CYS A 197 13.86 -10.50 9.85
CA CYS A 197 13.53 -9.49 8.86
C CYS A 197 14.79 -8.67 8.63
N GLU A 198 15.55 -9.01 7.59
CA GLU A 198 16.74 -8.28 7.20
C GLU A 198 16.49 -6.76 7.21
N ALA A 199 17.26 -6.09 8.05
CA ALA A 199 17.26 -4.65 8.19
C ALA A 199 17.80 -4.03 6.91
N ASP A 200 16.92 -3.38 6.15
CA ASP A 200 17.31 -2.36 5.17
C ASP A 200 17.90 -1.18 5.94
N ASN A 201 19.22 -1.25 6.17
CA ASN A 201 20.01 -0.22 6.82
C ASN A 201 20.32 0.87 5.78
N GLY A 202 19.29 1.66 5.45
CA GLY A 202 19.40 2.88 4.65
C GLY A 202 19.81 4.05 5.54
N LYS A 203 21.11 4.37 5.47
CA LYS A 203 21.80 5.47 6.14
C LYS A 203 21.16 6.85 5.90
#